data_AF-N6ZTK7-F1
#
_entry.id   AF-N6ZTK7-F1
#
_cell.length_a   1.000
_cell.length_b   1.000
_cell.length_c   1.000
_cell.angle_alpha   90.00
_cell.angle_beta   90.00
_cell.angle_gamma   90.00
#
_symmetry.space_group_name_H-M   'P 1'
#
loop_
_entity.id
_entity.type
_entity.pdbx_description
1 polymer ?
#
loop_
_entity_poly.entity_id
_entity_poly.type
_entity_poly.pdbx_seq_one_letter_code
_entity_poly.pdbx_strand_id
1 'polypeptide(L)' 'MRHALPAAELFKAYDIRGIVDTVLTPAAVRAIGHALGSEAVARGQRAIAVGRDGRLSGPALAD' A
#
# COMPACT_ATOMS: atom_id res chain seq x y z
N MET A 1 -5.77 2.82 -15.35
CA MET A 1 -6.29 1.56 -14.77
C MET A 1 -7.08 1.88 -13.52
N ARG A 2 -8.21 1.21 -13.28
CA ARG A 2 -8.99 1.38 -12.03
C ARG A 2 -8.59 0.27 -11.07
N HIS A 3 -8.16 0.63 -9.87
CA HIS A 3 -7.91 -0.34 -8.79
C HIS A 3 -9.19 -0.51 -7.98
N ALA A 4 -9.47 -1.74 -7.53
CA ALA A 4 -10.50 -1.94 -6.52
C ALA A 4 -10.11 -1.18 -5.25
N LEU A 5 -11.08 -0.55 -4.59
CA LEU A 5 -10.83 0.18 -3.35
C LEU A 5 -10.47 -0.82 -2.24
N PRO A 6 -9.38 -0.58 -1.49
CA PRO A 6 -9.06 -1.38 -0.30
C PRO A 6 -10.16 -1.28 0.75
N ALA A 7 -10.29 -2.31 1.58
CA ALA A 7 -11.25 -2.31 2.69
C ALA A 7 -10.94 -1.13 3.65
N ALA A 8 -11.98 -0.39 4.04
CA ALA A 8 -11.84 0.80 4.89
C ALA A 8 -11.18 0.49 6.24
N GLU A 9 -11.40 -0.72 6.76
CA GLU A 9 -10.80 -1.16 8.02
C GLU A 9 -9.27 -1.22 7.99
N LEU A 10 -8.62 -1.25 6.82
CA LEU A 10 -7.17 -1.17 6.72
C LEU A 10 -6.63 0.18 7.22
N PHE A 11 -7.40 1.26 7.08
CA PHE A 11 -6.96 2.62 7.38
C PHE A 11 -7.21 2.95 8.86
N LYS A 12 -6.14 2.91 9.64
CA LYS A 12 -6.16 3.29 11.06
C LYS A 12 -5.85 4.77 11.20
N ALA A 13 -5.90 5.27 12.44
CA ALA A 13 -5.65 6.69 12.71
C ALA A 13 -4.24 7.17 12.29
N TYR A 14 -3.25 6.28 12.33
CA TYR A 14 -1.83 6.65 12.14
C TYR A 14 -1.10 5.81 11.08
N ASP A 15 -1.68 4.68 10.65
CA ASP A 15 -1.06 3.80 9.66
C ASP A 15 -2.11 2.96 8.91
N ILE A 16 -1.64 2.19 7.94
CA ILE A 16 -2.43 1.19 7.24
C ILE A 16 -2.01 -0.18 7.77
N ARG A 17 -2.98 -0.95 8.27
CA ARG A 17 -2.69 -2.23 8.91
C ARG A 17 -3.81 -3.24 8.71
N GLY A 18 -3.43 -4.47 8.37
CA GLY A 18 -4.35 -5.59 8.23
C GLY A 18 -3.63 -6.93 8.31
N ILE A 19 -4.41 -8.00 8.37
CA ILE A 19 -3.90 -9.37 8.30
C ILE A 19 -3.68 -9.71 6.81
N VAL A 20 -2.52 -10.29 6.51
CA VAL A 20 -2.15 -10.72 5.15
C VAL A 20 -3.06 -11.86 4.69
N ASP A 21 -3.34 -11.91 3.39
CA ASP A 21 -4.23 -12.89 2.72
C ASP A 21 -5.70 -12.86 3.18
N THR A 22 -6.06 -11.93 4.07
CA THR A 22 -7.45 -11.63 4.39
C THR A 22 -7.82 -10.27 3.79
N VAL A 23 -7.50 -9.19 4.51
CA VAL A 23 -7.86 -7.82 4.14
C VAL A 23 -6.68 -7.10 3.50
N LEU A 24 -5.46 -7.44 3.90
CA LEU A 24 -4.23 -6.90 3.32
C LEU A 24 -3.73 -7.82 2.21
N THR A 25 -4.32 -7.68 1.03
CA THR A 25 -3.98 -8.49 -0.16
C THR A 25 -2.99 -7.76 -1.08
N PRO A 26 -2.27 -8.47 -1.98
CA PRO A 26 -1.42 -7.82 -2.98
C PRO A 26 -2.17 -6.80 -3.87
N ALA A 27 -3.44 -7.06 -4.17
CA ALA A 27 -4.28 -6.13 -4.93
C ALA A 27 -4.57 -4.84 -4.13
N ALA A 28 -4.86 -4.97 -2.83
CA ALA A 28 -5.06 -3.83 -1.94
C ALA A 28 -3.75 -3.02 -1.79
N VAL A 29 -2.61 -3.68 -1.59
CA VAL A 29 -1.30 -3.00 -1.48
C VAL A 29 -0.94 -2.26 -2.77
N ARG A 30 -1.18 -2.85 -3.95
CA ARG A 30 -1.00 -2.14 -5.24
C ARG A 30 -1.88 -0.90 -5.34
N ALA A 31 -3.15 -0.99 -4.95
CA ALA A 31 -4.05 0.16 -4.95
C ALA A 31 -3.55 1.29 -4.04
N ILE A 32 -3.03 0.93 -2.86
CA ILE A 32 -2.43 1.88 -1.90
C ILE A 32 -1.16 2.50 -2.47
N GLY A 33 -0.27 1.72 -3.08
CA GLY A 33 0.91 2.22 -3.78
C GLY A 33 0.57 3.23 -4.88
N HIS A 34 -0.46 2.94 -5.67
CA HIS A 34 -0.95 3.88 -6.68
C HIS A 34 -1.52 5.18 -6.08
N ALA A 35 -2.22 5.09 -4.94
CA ALA A 35 -2.72 6.27 -4.24
C ALA A 35 -1.54 7.13 -3.72
N LEU A 36 -0.53 6.51 -3.10
CA LEU A 36 0.68 7.20 -2.65
C LEU A 36 1.46 7.84 -3.81
N GLY A 37 1.59 7.14 -4.94
CA GLY A 37 2.23 7.66 -6.15
C GLY A 37 1.48 8.85 -6.74
N SER A 38 0.15 8.80 -6.76
CA SER A 38 -0.69 9.92 -7.21
C SER A 38 -0.50 11.16 -6.35
N GLU A 39 -0.46 10.98 -5.02
CA GLU A 39 -0.23 12.07 -4.07
C GLU A 39 1.20 12.63 -4.19
N ALA A 40 2.20 11.77 -4.38
CA ALA A 40 3.58 12.18 -4.60
C ALA A 40 3.70 13.09 -5.85
N VAL A 41 3.06 12.70 -6.97
CA VAL A 41 3.01 13.51 -8.19
C VAL A 41 2.33 14.86 -7.93
N ALA A 42 1.18 14.87 -7.25
CA ALA A 42 0.47 16.10 -6.91
C ALA A 42 1.33 17.06 -6.06
N ARG A 43 2.23 16.52 -5.23
CA ARG A 43 3.18 17.28 -4.40
C ARG A 43 4.53 17.55 -5.08
N GLY A 44 4.67 17.30 -6.37
CA GLY A 44 5.91 17.51 -7.11
C GLY A 44 7.07 16.59 -6.71
N GLN A 45 6.78 15.47 -6.03
CA GLN A 45 7.79 14.48 -5.67
C GLN A 45 8.06 13.55 -6.86
N ARG A 46 9.34 13.22 -7.06
CA ARG A 46 9.80 12.45 -8.23
C ARG A 46 10.18 11.01 -7.90
N ALA A 47 10.29 10.67 -6.63
CA ALA A 47 10.68 9.34 -6.16
C ALA A 47 10.06 9.06 -4.79
N ILE A 48 9.83 7.78 -4.50
CA ILE A 48 9.40 7.28 -3.19
C ILE A 48 10.42 6.21 -2.78
N ALA A 49 10.96 6.32 -1.57
CA ALA A 49 11.77 5.25 -0.98
C ALA A 49 10.84 4.16 -0.43
N VAL A 50 11.11 2.90 -0.76
CA VAL A 50 10.34 1.74 -0.28
C VAL A 50 11.23 0.92 0.65
N GLY A 51 10.70 0.60 1.82
CA GLY A 51 11.35 -0.27 2.80
C GLY A 51 10.33 -1.28 3.36
N ARG A 52 10.83 -2.42 3.83
CA ARG A 52 10.03 -3.46 4.48
C ARG A 52 10.76 -4.02 5.69
N ASP A 53 10.00 -4.60 6.62
CA ASP A 53 10.56 -5.33 7.75
C ASP A 53 10.91 -6.80 7.38
N GLY A 54 11.22 -7.60 8.40
CA GLY A 54 11.58 -9.01 8.28
C GLY A 54 10.41 -10.00 8.16
N ARG A 55 9.18 -9.55 7.88
CA ARG A 55 8.02 -10.45 7.70
C ARG A 55 8.14 -11.27 6.43
N LEU A 56 7.64 -12.51 6.48
CA LEU A 56 7.61 -13.43 5.33
C LEU A 56 6.78 -12.91 4.16
N SER A 57 5.73 -12.14 4.44
CA SER A 57 4.91 -11.48 3.42
C SER A 57 5.61 -10.30 2.75
N GLY A 58 6.72 -9.82 3.32
CA GLY A 58 7.41 -8.60 2.91
C GLY A 58 7.81 -8.58 1.43
N PRO A 59 8.53 -9.60 0.90
CA PRO A 59 8.90 -9.65 -0.52
C PRO A 59 7.68 -9.51 -1.44
N ALA A 60 6.66 -10.35 -1.26
CA ALA A 60 5.48 -10.36 -2.14
C ALA A 60 4.62 -9.08 -2.09
N LEU A 61 4.70 -8.30 -1.00
CA LEU A 61 3.95 -7.05 -0.85
C LEU A 61 4.77 -5.80 -1.22
N ALA A 62 6.09 -5.90 -1.31
CA ALA A 62 6.97 -4.77 -1.63
C ALA A 62 7.36 -4.70 -3.12
N ASP A 63 7.05 -5.74 -3.89
CA ASP A 63 7.22 -5.80 -5.34
C ASP A 63 6.22 -4.89 -6.08
#